data_AF-A4BF78-F1
#
_entry.id   AF-A4BF78-F1
#
_cell.length_a   1.000
_cell.length_b   1.000
_cell.length_c   1.000
_cell.angle_alpha   90.00
_cell.angle_beta   90.00
_cell.angle_gamma   90.00
#
_symmetry.space_group_name_H-M   'P 1'
#
loop_
_entity.id
_entity.type
_entity.pdbx_description
1 polymer ?
#
loop_
_entity_poly.entity_id
_entity_poly.type
_entity_poly.pdbx_seq_one_letter_code
_entity_poly.pdbx_strand_id
1 'polypeptide(L)'
;MMNMNYEVIATMAADLSKQMLKLNNQLDKIIDKQNELRDPDEQQAAAIALIEAQQWEDAAKLCAEQAKEAAKRSKLDDDERSLREQLETLRVQLAEAAEGNTASTSGLKAVESASDDASDEATDAA
;
A
#
# COMPACT_ATOMS: atom_id res chain seq x y z
N MET A 1 14.10 37.98 -16.39
CA MET A 1 13.92 36.60 -16.87
C MET A 1 14.10 35.52 -15.79
N MET A 2 14.62 35.81 -14.58
CA MET A 2 14.72 34.80 -13.50
C MET A 2 13.38 34.47 -12.80
N ASN A 3 12.40 35.38 -12.75
CA ASN A 3 11.12 35.14 -12.05
C ASN A 3 10.29 33.96 -12.59
N MET A 4 10.26 33.74 -13.92
CA MET A 4 9.50 32.64 -14.52
C MET A 4 10.02 31.27 -14.07
N ASN A 5 11.32 31.14 -13.77
CA ASN A 5 11.90 29.87 -13.35
C ASN A 5 11.53 29.53 -11.90
N TYR A 6 11.49 30.53 -11.01
CA TYR A 6 11.09 30.33 -9.62
C TYR A 6 9.62 29.96 -9.46
N GLU A 7 8.73 30.55 -10.25
CA GLU A 7 7.31 30.24 -10.22
C GLU A 7 7.02 28.80 -10.71
N VAL A 8 7.74 28.36 -11.75
CA VAL A 8 7.65 26.97 -12.24
C VAL A 8 8.18 25.99 -11.19
N ILE A 9 9.35 26.25 -10.59
CA ILE A 9 9.91 25.41 -9.53
C ILE A 9 8.96 25.33 -8.33
N ALA A 10 8.37 26.47 -7.91
CA ALA A 10 7.44 26.51 -6.79
C ALA A 10 6.17 25.68 -7.07
N THR A 11 5.64 25.77 -8.29
CA THR A 11 4.46 24.98 -8.71
C THR A 11 4.79 23.48 -8.75
N MET A 12 5.94 23.10 -9.32
CA MET A 12 6.40 21.71 -9.36
C MET A 12 6.62 21.14 -7.95
N ALA A 13 7.25 21.90 -7.05
CA ALA A 13 7.46 21.47 -5.67
C ALA A 13 6.13 21.28 -4.93
N ALA A 14 5.13 22.14 -5.17
CA ALA A 14 3.81 22.01 -4.58
C ALA A 14 3.08 20.74 -5.09
N ASP A 15 3.14 20.46 -6.39
CA ASP A 15 2.51 19.27 -6.99
C ASP A 15 3.17 17.97 -6.51
N LEU A 16 4.50 17.92 -6.45
CA LEU A 16 5.24 16.78 -5.93
C LEU A 16 4.93 16.55 -4.45
N SER A 17 4.90 17.61 -3.64
CA SER A 17 4.54 17.53 -2.21
C SER A 17 3.13 16.98 -2.01
N LYS A 18 2.17 17.40 -2.85
CA LYS A 18 0.79 16.89 -2.81
C LYS A 18 0.71 15.42 -3.18
N GLN A 19 1.49 14.98 -4.18
CA GLN A 19 1.58 13.56 -4.55
C GLN A 19 2.22 12.72 -3.44
N MET A 20 3.31 13.19 -2.84
CA MET A 20 3.95 12.52 -1.70
C MET A 20 2.98 12.36 -0.52
N LEU A 21 2.20 13.39 -0.20
CA LEU A 21 1.18 13.29 0.86
C LEU A 21 0.11 12.24 0.54
N LYS A 22 -0.34 12.16 -0.72
CA LYS A 22 -1.31 11.14 -1.16
C LYS A 22 -0.74 9.73 -1.01
N LEU A 23 0.50 9.50 -1.45
CA LEU A 23 1.17 8.21 -1.33
C LEU A 23 1.43 7.83 0.13
N ASN A 24 1.81 8.78 0.99
CA ASN A 24 1.97 8.52 2.43
C ASN A 24 0.65 8.08 3.07
N ASN A 25 -0.47 8.78 2.77
CA ASN A 25 -1.78 8.35 3.28
C ASN A 25 -2.19 6.96 2.76
N GLN A 26 -1.74 6.56 1.58
CA GLN A 26 -1.96 5.20 1.08
C GLN A 26 -1.06 4.19 1.80
N LEU A 27 0.19 4.54 2.08
CA LEU A 27 1.12 3.71 2.83
C LEU A 27 0.61 3.45 4.24
N ASP A 28 0.12 4.48 4.94
CA ASP A 28 -0.48 4.35 6.27
C ASP A 28 -1.65 3.35 6.26
N LYS A 29 -2.54 3.43 5.26
CA LYS A 29 -3.65 2.47 5.10
C LYS A 29 -3.18 1.03 4.86
N ILE A 30 -2.07 0.84 4.15
CA ILE A 30 -1.51 -0.51 3.92
C ILE A 30 -0.95 -1.05 5.22
N ILE A 31 -0.21 -0.23 5.96
CA ILE A 31 0.35 -0.60 7.26
C ILE A 31 -0.76 -0.95 8.25
N ASP A 32 -1.84 -0.17 8.30
CA ASP A 32 -3.02 -0.48 9.12
C ASP A 32 -3.61 -1.85 8.75
N LYS A 33 -3.78 -2.12 7.44
CA LYS A 33 -4.29 -3.42 6.96
C LYS A 33 -3.34 -4.58 7.25
N GLN A 34 -2.02 -4.37 7.26
CA GLN A 34 -1.04 -5.40 7.64
C GLN A 34 -1.15 -5.70 9.14
N ASN A 35 -1.31 -4.67 9.98
CA ASN A 35 -1.48 -4.80 11.43
C ASN A 35 -2.80 -5.49 11.83
N GLU A 36 -3.83 -5.42 10.98
CA GLU A 36 -5.09 -6.13 11.16
C GLU A 36 -4.99 -7.64 10.88
N LEU A 37 -3.94 -8.11 10.17
CA LEU A 37 -3.77 -9.54 9.88
C LEU A 37 -3.37 -10.28 11.14
N ARG A 38 -3.89 -11.51 11.30
CA ARG A 38 -3.58 -12.33 12.47
C ARG A 38 -2.14 -12.83 12.38
N ASP A 39 -1.51 -13.01 13.54
CA ASP A 39 -0.16 -13.53 13.61
C ASP A 39 -0.11 -14.96 13.00
N PRO A 40 0.80 -15.21 12.02
CA PRO A 40 0.87 -16.50 11.34
C PRO A 40 1.27 -17.65 12.28
N ASP A 41 2.07 -17.39 13.31
CA ASP A 41 2.49 -18.39 14.28
C ASP A 41 1.33 -18.75 15.20
N GLU A 42 0.52 -17.76 15.60
CA GLU A 42 -0.71 -18.01 16.37
C GLU A 42 -1.74 -18.82 15.57
N GLN A 43 -1.91 -18.51 14.28
CA GLN A 43 -2.79 -19.26 13.37
C GLN A 43 -2.32 -20.71 13.22
N GLN A 44 -1.01 -20.91 13.03
CA GLN A 44 -0.43 -22.25 12.90
C GLN A 44 -0.60 -23.05 14.19
N ALA A 45 -0.33 -22.45 15.35
CA ALA A 45 -0.49 -23.09 16.65
C ALA A 45 -1.95 -23.51 16.89
N ALA A 46 -2.92 -22.65 16.54
CA ALA A 46 -4.34 -22.96 16.63
C ALA A 46 -4.75 -24.12 15.69
N ALA A 47 -4.22 -24.16 14.47
CA ALA A 47 -4.47 -25.26 13.54
C ALA A 47 -3.92 -26.60 14.06
N ILE A 48 -2.71 -26.59 14.62
CA ILE A 48 -2.11 -27.78 15.24
C ILE A 48 -2.95 -28.26 16.42
N ALA A 49 -3.42 -27.37 17.29
CA ALA A 49 -4.27 -27.74 18.43
C ALA A 49 -5.59 -28.40 17.98
N LEU A 50 -6.21 -27.91 16.90
CA LEU A 50 -7.42 -28.53 16.33
C LEU A 50 -7.13 -29.91 15.73
N ILE A 51 -5.98 -30.08 15.06
CA ILE A 51 -5.50 -31.36 14.54
C ILE A 51 -5.30 -32.38 15.67
N GLU A 52 -4.63 -31.98 16.75
CA GLU A 52 -4.39 -32.83 17.93
C GLU A 52 -5.70 -33.21 18.64
N ALA A 53 -6.67 -32.30 18.65
CA ALA A 53 -8.02 -32.54 19.15
C ALA A 53 -8.92 -33.35 18.19
N GLN A 54 -8.39 -33.78 17.03
CA GLN A 54 -9.13 -34.52 15.99
C GLN A 54 -10.32 -33.74 15.41
N GLN A 55 -10.29 -32.41 15.48
CA GLN A 55 -11.28 -31.50 14.91
C GLN A 55 -10.91 -31.16 13.46
N TRP A 56 -10.91 -32.17 12.60
CA TRP A 56 -10.35 -32.10 11.25
C TRP A 56 -11.04 -31.06 10.35
N GLU A 57 -12.37 -30.91 10.45
CA GLU A 57 -13.12 -29.95 9.64
C GLU A 57 -12.77 -28.50 9.99
N ASP A 58 -12.66 -28.20 11.28
CA ASP A 58 -12.34 -26.84 11.75
C ASP A 58 -10.87 -26.52 11.52
N ALA A 59 -9.97 -27.51 11.67
CA ALA A 59 -8.57 -27.37 11.26
C ALA A 59 -8.45 -27.06 9.76
N ALA A 60 -9.20 -27.76 8.91
CA ALA A 60 -9.18 -27.52 7.46
C ALA A 60 -9.70 -26.11 7.09
N LYS A 61 -10.76 -25.63 7.74
CA LYS A 61 -11.25 -24.26 7.57
C LYS A 61 -10.19 -23.23 7.96
N LEU A 62 -9.56 -23.42 9.12
CA LEU A 62 -8.54 -22.50 9.61
C LEU A 62 -7.31 -22.47 8.68
N CYS A 63 -6.86 -23.61 8.18
CA CYS A 63 -5.78 -23.66 7.19
C CYS A 63 -6.14 -22.93 5.88
N ALA A 64 -7.40 -23.05 5.43
CA ALA A 64 -7.86 -22.33 4.24
C ALA A 64 -7.92 -20.80 4.47
N GLU A 65 -8.32 -20.36 5.67
CA GLU A 65 -8.27 -18.96 6.07
C GLU A 65 -6.83 -18.45 6.16
N GLN A 66 -5.92 -19.23 6.77
CA GLN A 66 -4.49 -18.92 6.83
C GLN A 66 -3.88 -18.75 5.44
N ALA A 67 -4.24 -19.62 4.48
CA ALA A 67 -3.77 -19.49 3.10
C ALA A 67 -4.24 -18.19 2.43
N LYS A 68 -5.50 -17.77 2.69
CA LYS A 68 -6.04 -16.49 2.20
C LYS A 68 -5.34 -15.30 2.84
N GLU A 69 -5.13 -15.34 4.16
CA GLU A 69 -4.41 -14.28 4.86
C GLU A 69 -2.94 -14.20 4.45
N ALA A 70 -2.26 -15.32 4.20
CA ALA A 70 -0.90 -15.33 3.69
C ALA A 70 -0.80 -14.69 2.30
N ALA A 71 -1.75 -14.98 1.40
CA ALA A 71 -1.82 -14.32 0.10
C ALA A 71 -2.09 -12.82 0.24
N LYS A 72 -3.00 -12.41 1.15
CA LYS A 72 -3.27 -11.01 1.46
C LYS A 72 -2.04 -10.30 2.01
N ARG A 73 -1.28 -10.95 2.92
CA ARG A 73 -0.02 -10.44 3.48
C ARG A 73 1.00 -10.19 2.38
N SER A 74 1.27 -11.19 1.55
CA SER A 74 2.22 -11.05 0.42
C SER A 74 1.84 -9.89 -0.51
N LYS A 75 0.55 -9.72 -0.81
CA LYS A 75 0.09 -8.62 -1.65
C LYS A 75 0.31 -7.26 -0.98
N LEU A 76 -0.04 -7.13 0.30
CA LEU A 76 0.16 -5.89 1.05
C LEU A 76 1.65 -5.53 1.16
N ASP A 77 2.53 -6.52 1.34
CA ASP A 77 3.98 -6.30 1.40
C ASP A 77 4.54 -5.81 0.05
N ASP A 78 4.03 -6.33 -1.07
CA ASP A 78 4.41 -5.87 -2.41
C ASP A 78 3.86 -4.46 -2.70
N ASP A 79 2.61 -4.17 -2.30
CA ASP A 79 2.01 -2.85 -2.44
C ASP A 79 2.76 -1.82 -1.57
N GLU A 80 3.14 -2.17 -0.33
CA GLU A 80 3.95 -1.33 0.56
C GLU A 80 5.32 -1.01 -0.07
N ARG A 81 6.00 -2.03 -0.62
CA ARG A 81 7.29 -1.85 -1.30
C ARG A 81 7.16 -0.90 -2.47
N SER A 82 6.15 -1.10 -3.32
CA SER A 82 5.88 -0.24 -4.48
C SER A 82 5.61 1.21 -4.09
N LEU A 83 4.84 1.45 -3.03
CA LEU A 83 4.59 2.81 -2.53
C LEU A 83 5.87 3.47 -2.01
N ARG A 84 6.71 2.74 -1.27
CA ARG A 84 8.00 3.26 -0.78
C ARG A 84 8.94 3.61 -1.94
N GLU A 85 8.99 2.80 -3.00
CA GLU A 85 9.78 3.09 -4.21
C GLU A 85 9.27 4.35 -4.94
N GLN A 86 7.94 4.50 -5.07
CA GLN A 86 7.34 5.70 -5.65
C GLN A 86 7.61 6.95 -4.81
N LEU A 87 7.53 6.85 -3.48
CA LEU A 87 7.86 7.94 -2.57
C LEU A 87 9.32 8.38 -2.69
N GLU A 88 10.28 7.44 -2.79
CA GLU A 88 11.68 7.80 -2.99
C GLU A 88 11.90 8.45 -4.36
N THR A 89 11.21 7.97 -5.40
CA THR A 89 11.25 8.60 -6.74
C THR A 89 10.78 10.06 -6.69
N LEU A 90 9.65 10.33 -6.04
CA LEU A 90 9.16 11.70 -5.86
C LEU A 90 10.10 12.56 -5.02
N ARG A 91 10.75 11.97 -4.01
CA ARG A 91 11.74 12.66 -3.16
C ARG A 91 12.95 13.11 -3.97
N VAL A 92 13.47 12.24 -4.85
CA VAL A 92 14.57 12.57 -5.76
C VAL A 92 14.15 13.66 -6.74
N GLN A 93 12.97 13.54 -7.34
CA GLN A 93 12.45 14.57 -8.26
C GLN A 93 12.25 15.93 -7.58
N LEU A 94 11.82 15.95 -6.32
CA LEU A 94 11.69 17.18 -5.54
C LEU A 94 13.04 17.82 -5.27
N ALA A 95 14.09 17.02 -4.98
CA ALA A 95 15.45 17.52 -4.83
C ALA A 95 15.99 18.09 -6.15
N GLU A 96 15.80 17.39 -7.27
CA GLU A 96 16.19 17.87 -8.61
C GLU A 96 15.48 19.17 -8.99
N ALA A 97 14.18 19.28 -8.69
CA ALA A 97 13.41 20.50 -8.93
C ALA A 97 13.93 21.66 -8.08
N ALA A 98 14.31 21.41 -6.82
CA ALA A 98 14.90 22.43 -5.94
C ALA A 98 16.27 22.92 -6.42
N GLU A 99 17.06 22.07 -7.09
CA GLU A 99 18.31 22.42 -7.75
C GLU A 99 18.10 23.17 -9.09
N GLY A 100 16.84 23.34 -9.51
CA GLY A 100 16.48 24.02 -10.75
C GLY A 100 16.56 23.13 -12.00
N ASN A 101 16.71 21.81 -11.83
CA ASN A 101 16.72 20.85 -12.92
C ASN A 101 15.29 20.36 -13.21
N THR A 102 14.53 21.13 -14.00
CA THR A 102 13.11 20.84 -14.30
C THR A 102 12.89 19.86 -15.46
N ALA A 103 13.94 19.22 -15.98
CA ALA A 103 13.86 18.36 -17.17
C ALA A 103 13.27 16.95 -16.90
N SER A 104 13.26 16.49 -15.64
CA SER A 104 12.91 15.10 -15.27
C SER A 104 11.40 14.79 -15.16
N THR A 105 10.49 15.77 -15.27
CA THR A 105 9.08 15.57 -14.86
C THR A 105 8.11 15.13 -15.96
N SER A 106 8.57 14.88 -17.20
CA SER A 106 7.70 14.51 -18.32
C SER A 106 7.06 13.10 -18.22
N GLY A 107 7.17 12.40 -17.08
CA GLY A 107 6.72 11.01 -16.91
C GLY A 107 5.50 10.79 -16.00
N LEU A 108 5.05 11.77 -15.23
CA LEU A 108 3.96 11.57 -14.27
C LEU A 108 2.59 11.73 -14.93
N LYS A 109 2.16 10.72 -15.69
CA LYS A 109 0.73 10.48 -15.84
C LYS A 109 0.19 10.16 -14.44
N ALA A 110 -0.82 10.92 -14.03
CA ALA A 110 -1.56 10.68 -12.81
C ALA A 110 -1.84 9.18 -12.63
N VAL A 111 -1.47 8.62 -11.48
CA VAL A 111 -2.12 7.43 -10.96
C VAL A 111 -3.57 7.83 -10.66
N GLU A 112 -4.38 7.78 -11.71
CA GLU A 112 -5.82 7.64 -11.61
C GLU A 112 -6.09 6.27 -10.99
N SER A 113 -6.75 6.34 -9.84
CA SER A 113 -7.50 5.28 -9.15
C SER A 113 -7.29 3.85 -9.66
N ALA A 114 -6.55 3.06 -8.90
CA ALA A 114 -6.92 1.67 -8.71
C ALA A 114 -7.36 1.50 -7.25
N SER A 115 -8.57 0.93 -7.08
CA SER A 115 -9.23 0.56 -5.83
C SER A 115 -10.08 1.65 -5.14
N ASP A 116 -11.19 1.98 -5.80
CA ASP A 116 -12.46 2.38 -5.14
C ASP A 116 -13.45 1.18 -5.16
N ASP A 117 -12.93 -0.05 -5.15
CA ASP A 117 -13.71 -1.28 -5.15
C ASP A 117 -13.16 -2.22 -4.06
N ALA A 118 -13.50 -1.90 -2.81
CA ALA A 118 -13.63 -2.92 -1.79
C ALA A 118 -15.14 -3.15 -1.67
N SER A 119 -15.62 -4.14 -2.40
CA SER A 119 -16.99 -4.63 -2.34
C SER A 119 -17.40 -4.87 -0.90
N ASP A 120 -18.32 -4.03 -0.43
CA ASP A 120 -19.09 -4.21 0.79
C ASP A 120 -20.09 -5.36 0.52
N GLU A 121 -19.58 -6.59 0.50
CA GLU A 121 -20.41 -7.79 0.47
C GLU A 121 -20.77 -8.14 1.92
N ALA A 122 -21.59 -7.26 2.52
CA ALA A 122 -22.37 -7.60 3.68
C ALA A 122 -23.41 -8.64 3.25
N THR A 123 -23.14 -9.90 3.58
CA THR A 123 -24.09 -11.00 3.53
C THR A 123 -25.35 -10.62 4.30
N ASP A 124 -26.46 -10.41 3.61
CA ASP A 124 -27.80 -10.49 4.21
C ASP A 124 -28.57 -11.59 3.47
N ALA A 125 -28.47 -12.80 4.01
CA ALA A 125 -29.35 -13.91 3.69
C ALA A 125 -30.22 -14.15 4.92
N ALA A 126 -31.47 -13.70 4.84
CA ALA A 126 -32.57 -14.10 5.72
C ALA A 126 -33.67 -14.73 4.86
#